data_AF-A0A9D8PU21-F1
#
_entry.id   AF-A0A9D8PU21-F1
#
_cell.length_a   1.000
_cell.length_b   1.000
_cell.length_c   1.000
_cell.angle_alpha   90.00
_cell.angle_beta   90.00
_cell.angle_gamma   90.00
#
_symmetry.space_group_name_H-M   'P 1'
#
loop_
_entity.id
_entity.type
_entity.pdbx_description
1 polymer ?
#
loop_
_entity_poly.entity_id
_entity_poly.type
_entity_poly.pdbx_seq_one_letter_code
_entity_poly.pdbx_strand_id
1 'polypeptide(L)'
;MIMKKQQQERSPRYRFWRNIGIITVSGLIGGVIGVLTGMFGSEKPLEIQTFFSKEVLFLDSAVLFLIVFILTMALLIHARKVHQKMLQIDDEDEAYHYDIQKNKLYGLATIFKGIMILSYFLVIIFYCQLMSMDRPGTGNLAFIFGDFTMLYLFIALIVLFFVVDSFYRKTFHQLYGKPIPRNANAKEVRKFMMSMMDEAEKQISYEENFEVVVKLSNYILPSLLLVLLIIGIAFQTDILLALSVVSIIYIYILISQYKITKRYYKE
;
A
#
# COMPACT_ATOMS: atom_id res chain seq x y z
N MET A 1 -37.57 -38.73 10.82
CA MET A 1 -37.01 -37.90 11.91
C MET A 1 -35.94 -37.00 11.29
N ILE A 2 -36.21 -35.71 11.13
CA ILE A 2 -35.31 -34.77 10.41
C ILE A 2 -34.34 -34.16 11.45
N MET A 3 -33.07 -34.54 11.39
CA MET A 3 -32.03 -33.92 12.22
C MET A 3 -31.82 -32.46 11.79
N LYS A 4 -32.26 -31.51 12.60
CA LYS A 4 -31.86 -30.10 12.49
C LYS A 4 -30.36 -29.99 12.73
N LYS A 5 -29.59 -29.55 11.73
CA LYS A 5 -28.20 -29.11 11.92
C LYS A 5 -28.19 -28.02 12.98
N GLN A 6 -27.61 -28.30 14.14
CA GLN A 6 -27.33 -27.28 15.15
C GLN A 6 -26.44 -26.20 14.53
N GLN A 7 -26.93 -24.95 14.49
CA GLN A 7 -26.09 -23.81 14.19
C GLN A 7 -25.02 -23.72 15.27
N GLN A 8 -23.78 -23.99 14.88
CA GLN A 8 -22.62 -23.83 15.75
C GLN A 8 -22.54 -22.35 16.15
N GLU A 9 -22.93 -22.04 17.40
CA GLU A 9 -22.85 -20.68 17.94
C GLU A 9 -21.38 -20.22 17.93
N ARG A 10 -21.06 -19.31 16.99
CA ARG A 10 -19.71 -18.76 16.89
C ARG A 10 -19.39 -17.92 18.12
N SER A 11 -18.17 -18.09 18.65
CA SER A 11 -17.78 -17.52 19.93
C SER A 11 -17.99 -16.00 20.02
N PRO A 12 -18.26 -15.45 21.22
CA PRO A 12 -18.42 -14.00 21.44
C PRO A 12 -17.24 -13.18 20.88
N ARG A 13 -16.00 -13.71 20.98
CA ARG A 13 -14.80 -13.09 20.41
C ARG A 13 -14.86 -12.99 18.89
N TYR A 14 -15.36 -14.02 18.19
CA TYR A 14 -15.52 -13.99 16.74
C TYR A 14 -16.54 -12.93 16.31
N ARG A 15 -17.67 -12.81 17.01
CA ARG A 15 -18.68 -11.77 16.74
C ARG A 15 -18.14 -10.36 16.96
N PHE A 16 -17.37 -10.15 18.03
CA PHE A 16 -16.71 -8.88 18.33
C PHE A 16 -15.74 -8.45 17.22
N TRP A 17 -14.79 -9.31 16.84
CA TRP A 17 -13.82 -9.01 15.78
C TRP A 17 -14.48 -8.84 14.41
N ARG A 18 -15.56 -9.58 14.12
CA ARG A 18 -16.36 -9.40 12.90
C ARG A 18 -17.00 -8.01 12.86
N ASN A 19 -17.59 -7.56 13.95
CA ASN A 19 -18.25 -6.26 14.01
C ASN A 19 -17.23 -5.12 13.89
N ILE A 20 -16.07 -5.22 14.54
CA ILE A 20 -14.96 -4.27 14.34
C ILE A 20 -14.51 -4.25 12.88
N GLY A 21 -14.39 -5.41 12.24
CA GLY A 21 -14.04 -5.51 10.82
C GLY A 21 -15.07 -4.81 9.92
N ILE A 22 -16.37 -5.00 10.17
CA ILE A 22 -17.45 -4.35 9.42
C ILE A 22 -17.41 -2.83 9.62
N ILE A 23 -17.27 -2.35 10.85
CA ILE A 23 -17.21 -0.91 11.17
C ILE A 23 -16.01 -0.26 10.48
N THR A 24 -14.86 -0.93 10.47
CA THR A 24 -13.66 -0.44 9.79
C THR A 24 -13.89 -0.35 8.29
N VAL A 25 -14.46 -1.39 7.66
CA VAL A 25 -14.74 -1.40 6.22
C VAL A 25 -15.80 -0.35 5.85
N SER A 26 -16.87 -0.20 6.62
CA SER A 26 -17.88 0.83 6.38
C SER A 26 -17.33 2.24 6.58
N GLY A 27 -16.44 2.44 7.56
CA GLY A 27 -15.75 3.71 7.77
C GLY A 27 -14.81 4.07 6.63
N LEU A 28 -14.09 3.09 6.07
CA LEU A 28 -13.24 3.29 4.90
C LEU A 28 -14.04 3.65 3.66
N ILE A 29 -15.13 2.91 3.38
CA ILE A 29 -16.00 3.17 2.23
C ILE A 29 -16.70 4.53 2.38
N GLY A 30 -17.24 4.82 3.57
CA GLY A 30 -17.86 6.11 3.87
C GLY A 30 -16.87 7.27 3.79
N GLY A 31 -15.63 7.08 4.25
CA GLY A 31 -14.56 8.07 4.14
C GLY A 31 -14.19 8.39 2.69
N VAL A 32 -14.03 7.37 1.84
CA VAL A 32 -13.77 7.59 0.40
C VAL A 32 -14.92 8.33 -0.27
N ILE A 33 -16.17 7.92 -0.01
CA ILE A 33 -17.36 8.57 -0.60
C ILE A 33 -17.51 10.01 -0.10
N GLY A 34 -17.28 10.26 1.18
CA GLY A 34 -17.37 11.60 1.78
C GLY A 34 -16.38 12.58 1.17
N VAL A 35 -15.11 12.17 0.97
CA VAL A 35 -14.09 13.00 0.33
C VAL A 35 -14.44 13.27 -1.14
N LEU A 36 -14.84 12.23 -1.89
CA LEU A 36 -15.26 12.40 -3.28
C LEU A 36 -16.46 13.35 -3.42
N THR A 37 -17.43 13.26 -2.51
CA THR A 37 -18.61 14.16 -2.52
C THR A 37 -18.21 15.60 -2.18
N GLY A 38 -17.25 15.80 -1.26
CA GLY A 38 -16.72 17.13 -0.96
C GLY A 38 -15.95 17.77 -2.13
N MET A 39 -15.22 16.96 -2.91
CA MET A 39 -14.45 17.42 -4.08
C MET A 39 -15.34 17.72 -5.30
N PHE A 40 -16.32 16.85 -5.58
CA PHE A 40 -17.19 16.97 -6.77
C PHE A 40 -18.52 17.70 -6.51
N GLY A 41 -18.86 17.95 -5.24
CA GLY A 41 -20.09 18.66 -4.84
C GLY A 41 -19.96 20.19 -4.79
N SER A 42 -18.79 20.76 -5.11
CA SER A 42 -18.61 22.21 -5.19
C SER A 42 -18.98 22.70 -6.58
N GLU A 43 -19.88 23.69 -6.68
CA GLU A 43 -20.43 24.27 -7.93
C GLU A 43 -19.39 24.99 -8.83
N LYS A 44 -18.09 24.86 -8.54
CA LYS A 44 -17.03 25.58 -9.26
C LYS A 44 -16.46 24.75 -10.41
N PRO A 45 -16.25 25.34 -11.59
CA PRO A 45 -15.64 24.64 -12.72
C PRO A 45 -14.24 24.13 -12.34
N LEU A 46 -13.95 22.88 -12.71
CA LEU A 46 -12.67 22.21 -12.45
C LEU A 46 -11.56 22.80 -13.34
N GLU A 47 -10.92 23.86 -12.88
CA GLU A 47 -9.73 24.43 -13.54
C GLU A 47 -8.47 23.61 -13.21
N ILE A 48 -7.57 23.39 -14.18
CA ILE A 48 -6.35 22.58 -13.99
C ILE A 48 -5.46 23.13 -12.85
N GLN A 49 -5.50 24.43 -12.59
CA GLN A 49 -4.75 25.06 -11.49
C GLN A 49 -5.27 24.68 -10.09
N THR A 50 -6.56 24.35 -9.94
CA THR A 50 -7.10 23.95 -8.63
C THR A 50 -6.70 22.54 -8.23
N PHE A 51 -6.39 21.66 -9.21
CA PHE A 51 -5.87 20.31 -8.96
C PHE A 51 -4.52 20.29 -8.25
N PHE A 52 -3.69 21.31 -8.46
CA PHE A 52 -2.39 21.44 -7.78
C PHE A 52 -2.47 22.26 -6.49
N SER A 53 -3.66 22.60 -6.01
CA SER A 53 -3.81 23.23 -4.71
C SER A 53 -3.43 22.25 -3.60
N LYS A 54 -2.76 22.73 -2.55
CA LYS A 54 -2.30 21.90 -1.43
C LYS A 54 -3.44 21.14 -0.75
N GLU A 55 -4.64 21.73 -0.72
CA GLU A 55 -5.85 21.11 -0.15
C GLU A 55 -6.31 19.92 -0.98
N VAL A 56 -6.39 20.08 -2.30
CA VAL A 56 -6.73 18.99 -3.22
C VAL A 56 -5.68 17.91 -3.20
N LEU A 57 -4.38 18.26 -3.22
CA LEU A 57 -3.29 17.28 -3.12
C LEU A 57 -3.32 16.47 -1.81
N PHE A 58 -3.67 17.10 -0.69
CA PHE A 58 -3.89 16.39 0.57
C PHE A 58 -5.06 15.41 0.46
N LEU A 59 -6.24 15.85 -0.01
CA LEU A 59 -7.40 14.99 -0.17
C LEU A 59 -7.14 13.84 -1.16
N ASP A 60 -6.52 14.12 -2.29
CA ASP A 60 -6.13 13.12 -3.31
C ASP A 60 -5.18 12.07 -2.74
N SER A 61 -4.18 12.50 -1.97
CA SER A 61 -3.24 11.58 -1.33
C SER A 61 -3.94 10.68 -0.30
N ALA A 62 -4.93 11.21 0.42
CA ALA A 62 -5.71 10.44 1.40
C ALA A 62 -6.62 9.42 0.70
N VAL A 63 -7.30 9.81 -0.37
CA VAL A 63 -8.11 8.89 -1.20
C VAL A 63 -7.23 7.80 -1.80
N LEU A 64 -6.07 8.16 -2.35
CA LEU A 64 -5.12 7.22 -2.91
C LEU A 64 -4.62 6.22 -1.86
N PHE A 65 -4.33 6.67 -0.63
CA PHE A 65 -4.00 5.78 0.49
C PHE A 65 -5.12 4.77 0.77
N LEU A 66 -6.37 5.23 0.86
CA LEU A 66 -7.52 4.37 1.15
C LEU A 66 -7.77 3.33 0.05
N ILE A 67 -7.67 3.72 -1.23
CA ILE A 67 -7.80 2.82 -2.38
C ILE A 67 -6.71 1.74 -2.32
N VAL A 68 -5.45 2.14 -2.14
CA VAL A 68 -4.31 1.22 -2.07
C VAL A 68 -4.42 0.30 -0.85
N PHE A 69 -4.90 0.79 0.29
CA PHE A 69 -5.20 -0.01 1.47
C PHE A 69 -6.22 -1.12 1.16
N ILE A 70 -7.37 -0.76 0.57
CA ILE A 70 -8.43 -1.72 0.22
C ILE A 70 -7.89 -2.76 -0.75
N LEU A 71 -7.17 -2.32 -1.78
CA LEU A 71 -6.58 -3.21 -2.78
C LEU A 71 -5.57 -4.19 -2.17
N THR A 72 -4.69 -3.70 -1.29
CA THR A 72 -3.71 -4.54 -0.59
C THR A 72 -4.40 -5.61 0.27
N MET A 73 -5.43 -5.21 1.02
CA MET A 73 -6.22 -6.13 1.84
C MET A 73 -6.96 -7.17 0.99
N ALA A 74 -7.56 -6.75 -0.13
CA ALA A 74 -8.25 -7.64 -1.06
C ALA A 74 -7.29 -8.70 -1.64
N LEU A 75 -6.10 -8.28 -2.09
CA LEU A 75 -5.08 -9.19 -2.60
C LEU A 75 -4.60 -10.18 -1.54
N LEU A 76 -4.36 -9.72 -0.30
CA LEU A 76 -3.96 -10.61 0.81
C LEU A 76 -5.05 -11.63 1.17
N ILE A 77 -6.31 -11.21 1.20
CA ILE A 77 -7.45 -12.11 1.46
C ILE A 77 -7.58 -13.12 0.32
N HIS A 78 -7.43 -12.68 -0.92
CA HIS A 78 -7.53 -13.56 -2.08
C HIS A 78 -6.39 -14.59 -2.09
N ALA A 79 -5.14 -14.17 -1.85
CA ALA A 79 -3.99 -15.07 -1.72
C ALA A 79 -4.22 -16.15 -0.65
N ARG A 80 -4.78 -15.79 0.51
CA ARG A 80 -5.14 -16.79 1.55
C ARG A 80 -6.23 -17.75 1.10
N LYS A 81 -7.27 -17.27 0.41
CA LYS A 81 -8.34 -18.13 -0.11
C LYS A 81 -7.80 -19.13 -1.12
N VAL A 82 -6.92 -18.67 -2.02
CA VAL A 82 -6.25 -19.54 -3.00
C VAL A 82 -5.37 -20.57 -2.30
N HIS A 83 -4.57 -20.17 -1.32
CA HIS A 83 -3.78 -21.10 -0.51
C HIS A 83 -4.65 -22.15 0.21
N GLN A 84 -5.81 -21.76 0.74
CA GLN A 84 -6.73 -22.71 1.38
C GLN A 84 -7.37 -23.69 0.40
N LYS A 85 -7.60 -23.28 -0.86
CA LYS A 85 -8.08 -24.18 -1.92
C LYS A 85 -6.99 -25.16 -2.33
N MET A 86 -5.76 -24.68 -2.51
CA MET A 86 -4.60 -25.51 -2.81
C MET A 86 -4.44 -26.66 -1.79
N LEU A 87 -4.61 -26.37 -0.50
CA LEU A 87 -4.50 -27.39 0.56
C LEU A 87 -5.63 -28.44 0.58
N GLN A 88 -6.70 -28.25 -0.20
CA GLN A 88 -7.86 -29.15 -0.25
C GLN A 88 -7.88 -30.01 -1.53
N ILE A 89 -6.95 -29.76 -2.45
CA ILE A 89 -6.87 -30.44 -3.74
C ILE A 89 -5.84 -31.57 -3.57
N ASP A 90 -6.27 -32.80 -3.88
CA ASP A 90 -5.40 -33.98 -3.84
C ASP A 90 -4.56 -34.13 -5.12
N ASP A 91 -4.98 -33.50 -6.23
CA ASP A 91 -4.26 -33.48 -7.50
C ASP A 91 -3.04 -32.53 -7.41
N GLU A 92 -1.85 -33.08 -7.60
CA GLU A 92 -0.58 -32.37 -7.48
C GLU A 92 -0.38 -31.31 -8.58
N ASP A 93 -0.84 -31.60 -9.80
CA ASP A 93 -0.72 -30.67 -10.94
C ASP A 93 -1.67 -29.48 -10.76
N GLU A 94 -2.91 -29.74 -10.33
CA GLU A 94 -3.87 -28.68 -10.04
C GLU A 94 -3.44 -27.84 -8.82
N ALA A 95 -2.91 -28.48 -7.77
CA ALA A 95 -2.35 -27.78 -6.61
C ALA A 95 -1.18 -26.86 -6.99
N TYR A 96 -0.33 -27.28 -7.93
CA TYR A 96 0.79 -26.48 -8.43
C TYR A 96 0.33 -25.18 -9.10
N HIS A 97 -0.69 -25.23 -9.96
CA HIS A 97 -1.27 -24.02 -10.58
C HIS A 97 -1.80 -23.02 -9.54
N TYR A 98 -2.45 -23.52 -8.48
CA TYR A 98 -2.90 -22.65 -7.39
C TYR A 98 -1.74 -22.08 -6.56
N ASP A 99 -0.62 -22.79 -6.45
CA ASP A 99 0.58 -22.27 -5.77
C ASP A 99 1.16 -21.06 -6.52
N ILE A 100 1.29 -21.15 -7.84
CA ILE A 100 1.71 -20.05 -8.72
C ILE A 100 0.77 -18.85 -8.56
N GLN A 101 -0.55 -19.07 -8.65
CA GLN A 101 -1.52 -17.99 -8.50
C GLN A 101 -1.43 -17.32 -7.12
N LYS A 102 -1.33 -18.13 -6.06
CA LYS A 102 -1.16 -17.67 -4.68
C LYS A 102 0.07 -16.79 -4.54
N ASN A 103 1.23 -17.24 -5.03
CA ASN A 103 2.48 -16.51 -4.91
C ASN A 103 2.45 -15.21 -5.74
N LYS A 104 1.85 -15.22 -6.94
CA LYS A 104 1.62 -14.01 -7.76
C LYS A 104 0.76 -12.97 -7.05
N LEU A 105 -0.35 -13.38 -6.45
CA LEU A 105 -1.23 -12.51 -5.66
C LEU A 105 -0.51 -11.93 -4.44
N TYR A 106 0.30 -12.75 -3.76
CA TYR A 106 1.09 -12.32 -2.62
C TYR A 106 2.22 -11.35 -3.01
N GLY A 107 2.89 -11.59 -4.13
CA GLY A 107 3.88 -10.67 -4.72
C GLY A 107 3.25 -9.32 -5.07
N LEU A 108 2.10 -9.32 -5.73
CA LEU A 108 1.30 -8.11 -5.99
C LEU A 108 0.93 -7.37 -4.70
N ALA A 109 0.46 -8.08 -3.68
CA ALA A 109 0.14 -7.48 -2.38
C ALA A 109 1.37 -6.82 -1.73
N THR A 110 2.56 -7.41 -1.89
CA THR A 110 3.82 -6.84 -1.40
C THR A 110 4.13 -5.51 -2.09
N ILE A 111 3.92 -5.42 -3.40
CA ILE A 111 4.14 -4.20 -4.19
C ILE A 111 3.14 -3.12 -3.78
N PHE A 112 1.85 -3.44 -3.68
CA PHE A 112 0.82 -2.48 -3.25
C PHE A 112 1.00 -2.02 -1.81
N LYS A 113 1.47 -2.90 -0.90
CA LYS A 113 1.92 -2.50 0.44
C LYS A 113 3.05 -1.47 0.36
N GLY A 114 3.98 -1.65 -0.58
CA GLY A 114 5.03 -0.68 -0.88
C GLY A 114 4.45 0.68 -1.31
N ILE A 115 3.52 0.70 -2.27
CA ILE A 115 2.82 1.92 -2.73
C ILE A 115 2.08 2.61 -1.59
N MET A 116 1.49 1.84 -0.67
CA MET A 116 0.79 2.36 0.51
C MET A 116 1.71 3.18 1.43
N ILE A 117 3.00 2.82 1.54
CA ILE A 117 3.98 3.60 2.31
C ILE A 117 4.18 4.97 1.64
N LEU A 118 4.31 4.99 0.31
CA LEU A 118 4.47 6.24 -0.44
C LEU A 118 3.27 7.17 -0.24
N SER A 119 2.06 6.63 -0.39
CA SER A 119 0.83 7.41 -0.21
C SER A 119 0.65 7.93 1.20
N TYR A 120 1.03 7.13 2.22
CA TYR A 120 1.07 7.58 3.61
C TYR A 120 1.98 8.81 3.81
N PHE A 121 3.20 8.78 3.25
CA PHE A 121 4.11 9.92 3.33
C PHE A 121 3.60 11.14 2.58
N LEU A 122 2.95 10.97 1.42
CA LEU A 122 2.34 12.09 0.69
C LEU A 122 1.27 12.79 1.53
N VAL A 123 0.40 12.03 2.21
CA VAL A 123 -0.62 12.59 3.12
C VAL A 123 0.01 13.45 4.21
N ILE A 124 1.06 12.93 4.87
CA ILE A 124 1.76 13.66 5.93
C ILE A 124 2.38 14.95 5.40
N ILE A 125 3.05 14.87 4.25
CA ILE A 125 3.83 16.00 3.72
C ILE A 125 2.92 17.11 3.21
N PHE A 126 1.87 16.79 2.46
CA PHE A 126 0.88 17.79 2.03
C PHE A 126 0.13 18.40 3.22
N TYR A 127 -0.14 17.60 4.26
CA TYR A 127 -0.70 18.13 5.50
C TYR A 127 0.24 19.12 6.20
N CYS A 128 1.52 18.78 6.39
CA CYS A 128 2.49 19.69 6.97
C CYS A 128 2.60 21.01 6.18
N GLN A 129 2.52 20.93 4.85
CA GLN A 129 2.52 22.11 3.98
C GLN A 129 1.26 22.98 4.11
N LEU A 130 0.09 22.38 4.39
CA LEU A 130 -1.14 23.10 4.69
C LEU A 130 -1.04 23.83 6.04
N MET A 131 -0.50 23.17 7.06
CA MET A 131 -0.40 23.73 8.42
C MET A 131 0.71 24.77 8.57
N SER A 132 1.81 24.68 7.81
CA SER A 132 2.91 25.65 7.87
C SER A 132 2.56 27.03 7.31
N MET A 133 1.37 27.20 6.70
CA MET A 133 0.91 28.50 6.21
C MET A 133 -0.13 29.07 7.17
N ASP A 134 0.30 29.95 8.07
CA ASP A 134 -0.58 30.86 8.81
C ASP A 134 -1.45 31.62 7.80
N ARG A 135 -2.71 31.20 7.62
CA ARG A 135 -3.71 31.95 6.88
C ARG A 135 -4.95 32.13 7.74
N PRO A 136 -5.48 33.37 7.87
CA PRO A 136 -6.74 33.66 8.53
C PRO A 136 -7.97 33.18 7.72
N GLY A 137 -7.78 32.30 6.73
CA GLY A 137 -8.81 31.75 5.83
C GLY A 137 -8.97 30.22 5.92
N THR A 138 -8.15 29.53 6.72
CA THR A 138 -8.29 28.08 6.99
C THR A 138 -9.48 27.77 7.91
N GLY A 139 -10.34 28.77 8.16
CA GLY A 139 -11.56 28.64 8.95
C GLY A 139 -12.63 27.72 8.35
N ASN A 140 -12.47 27.22 7.11
CA ASN A 140 -13.44 26.30 6.50
C ASN A 140 -13.00 24.82 6.49
N LEU A 141 -11.71 24.51 6.34
CA LEU A 141 -11.23 23.12 6.46
C LEU A 141 -11.03 22.70 7.93
N ALA A 142 -10.62 23.64 8.79
CA ALA A 142 -10.60 23.43 10.25
C ALA A 142 -12.02 23.18 10.81
N PHE A 143 -13.08 23.59 10.09
CA PHE A 143 -14.45 23.55 10.58
C PHE A 143 -15.18 22.21 10.41
N ILE A 144 -14.79 21.36 9.45
CA ILE A 144 -15.48 20.06 9.27
C ILE A 144 -15.20 19.12 10.47
N PHE A 145 -14.14 19.39 11.22
CA PHE A 145 -13.50 18.37 12.04
C PHE A 145 -12.85 18.90 13.35
N GLY A 146 -12.60 20.20 13.53
CA GLY A 146 -12.10 20.76 14.80
C GLY A 146 -10.65 20.42 15.15
N ASP A 147 -10.12 21.03 16.21
CA ASP A 147 -8.69 21.07 16.58
C ASP A 147 -8.03 19.68 16.75
N PHE A 148 -8.80 18.64 17.09
CA PHE A 148 -8.28 17.30 17.39
C PHE A 148 -8.39 16.29 16.25
N THR A 149 -9.13 16.58 15.18
CA THR A 149 -9.37 15.57 14.13
C THR A 149 -8.12 15.23 13.32
N MET A 150 -7.16 16.12 13.23
CA MET A 150 -5.92 15.82 12.52
C MET A 150 -5.09 14.76 13.25
N LEU A 151 -5.08 14.79 14.58
CA LEU A 151 -4.45 13.76 15.40
C LEU A 151 -5.21 12.43 15.25
N TYR A 152 -6.55 12.46 15.20
CA TYR A 152 -7.36 11.27 14.93
C TYR A 152 -7.11 10.69 13.53
N LEU A 153 -6.97 11.51 12.50
CA LEU A 153 -6.65 11.08 11.13
C LEU A 153 -5.26 10.45 11.07
N PHE A 154 -4.26 11.07 11.69
CA PHE A 154 -2.90 10.53 11.75
C PHE A 154 -2.85 9.18 12.48
N ILE A 155 -3.50 9.10 13.65
CA ILE A 155 -3.64 7.83 14.39
C ILE A 155 -4.39 6.80 13.55
N ALA A 156 -5.47 7.18 12.85
CA ALA A 156 -6.23 6.27 12.01
C ALA A 156 -5.37 5.70 10.86
N LEU A 157 -4.58 6.54 10.17
CA LEU A 157 -3.67 6.09 9.12
C LEU A 157 -2.59 5.15 9.65
N ILE A 158 -2.01 5.45 10.82
CA ILE A 158 -1.05 4.57 11.49
C ILE A 158 -1.69 3.23 11.81
N VAL A 159 -2.90 3.23 12.39
CA VAL A 159 -3.64 2.01 12.72
C VAL A 159 -3.89 1.18 11.46
N LEU A 160 -4.33 1.80 10.37
CA LEU A 160 -4.55 1.12 9.08
C LEU A 160 -3.24 0.51 8.53
N PHE A 161 -2.14 1.25 8.64
CA PHE A 161 -0.82 0.74 8.25
C PHE A 161 -0.43 -0.52 9.04
N PHE A 162 -0.58 -0.48 10.38
CA PHE A 162 -0.32 -1.63 11.25
C PHE A 162 -1.25 -2.80 10.99
N VAL A 163 -2.53 -2.54 10.65
CA VAL A 163 -3.48 -3.57 10.24
C VAL A 163 -2.96 -4.30 9.01
N VAL A 164 -2.55 -3.59 7.95
CA VAL A 164 -1.99 -4.23 6.75
C VAL A 164 -0.70 -4.98 7.06
N ASP A 165 0.22 -4.42 7.85
CA ASP A 165 1.47 -5.12 8.19
C ASP A 165 1.21 -6.41 8.99
N SER A 166 0.29 -6.36 9.95
CA SER A 166 -0.14 -7.52 10.73
C SER A 166 -0.77 -8.59 9.85
N PHE A 167 -1.68 -8.21 8.96
CA PHE A 167 -2.27 -9.13 7.98
C PHE A 167 -1.21 -9.69 7.03
N TYR A 168 -0.32 -8.86 6.52
CA TYR A 168 0.76 -9.27 5.62
C TYR A 168 1.65 -10.36 6.26
N ARG A 169 2.11 -10.13 7.49
CA ARG A 169 2.94 -11.10 8.24
C ARG A 169 2.19 -12.39 8.55
N LYS A 170 0.91 -12.29 8.91
CA LYS A 170 0.07 -13.47 9.15
C LYS A 170 -0.14 -14.27 7.86
N THR A 171 -0.34 -13.60 6.72
CA THR A 171 -0.41 -14.27 5.41
C THR A 171 0.91 -14.96 5.08
N PHE A 172 2.03 -14.28 5.26
CA PHE A 172 3.37 -14.87 5.06
C PHE A 172 3.53 -16.16 5.84
N HIS A 173 3.23 -16.12 7.14
CA HIS A 173 3.37 -17.29 8.01
C HIS A 173 2.51 -18.48 7.57
N GLN A 174 1.32 -18.22 7.03
CA GLN A 174 0.46 -19.26 6.47
C GLN A 174 1.03 -19.84 5.18
N LEU A 175 1.47 -18.97 4.25
CA LEU A 175 1.98 -19.38 2.94
C LEU A 175 3.29 -20.18 3.02
N TYR A 176 4.14 -19.83 3.97
CA TYR A 176 5.54 -20.27 4.02
C TYR A 176 5.89 -21.06 5.28
N GLY A 177 4.93 -21.26 6.19
CA GLY A 177 5.11 -22.01 7.45
C GLY A 177 6.01 -21.36 8.50
N LYS A 178 6.69 -20.24 8.18
CA LYS A 178 7.65 -19.56 9.06
C LYS A 178 7.28 -18.08 9.25
N PRO A 179 7.38 -17.51 10.45
CA PRO A 179 7.11 -16.10 10.66
C PRO A 179 8.25 -15.23 10.13
N ILE A 180 7.93 -14.03 9.63
CA ILE A 180 8.94 -13.04 9.24
C ILE A 180 9.68 -12.57 10.51
N PRO A 181 11.02 -12.59 10.54
CA PRO A 181 11.78 -12.12 11.69
C PRO A 181 11.50 -10.63 11.95
N ARG A 182 11.30 -10.25 13.22
CA ARG A 182 10.88 -8.90 13.61
C ARG A 182 12.04 -7.91 13.82
N ASN A 183 13.24 -8.41 14.13
CA ASN A 183 14.45 -7.60 14.43
C ASN A 183 15.71 -8.16 13.75
N ALA A 184 15.58 -8.61 12.49
CA ALA A 184 16.71 -9.15 11.75
C ALA A 184 17.46 -8.06 10.97
N ASN A 185 18.78 -8.19 10.87
CA ASN A 185 19.57 -7.30 10.00
C ASN A 185 19.22 -7.57 8.52
N ALA A 186 19.48 -6.61 7.62
CA ALA A 186 19.24 -6.75 6.18
C ALA A 186 19.85 -8.03 5.59
N LYS A 187 21.05 -8.44 6.06
CA LYS A 187 21.70 -9.70 5.64
C LYS A 187 20.90 -10.94 6.08
N GLU A 188 20.36 -10.92 7.29
CA GLU A 188 19.55 -12.02 7.84
C GLU A 188 18.18 -12.08 7.18
N VAL A 189 17.52 -10.93 6.98
CA VAL A 189 16.28 -10.83 6.20
C VAL A 189 16.50 -11.36 4.79
N ARG A 190 17.60 -10.97 4.12
CA ARG A 190 17.95 -11.51 2.80
C ARG A 190 18.12 -13.01 2.84
N LYS A 191 18.92 -13.55 3.76
CA LYS A 191 19.14 -15.00 3.88
C LYS A 191 17.84 -15.76 4.14
N PHE A 192 16.97 -15.20 4.98
CA PHE A 192 15.67 -15.77 5.28
C PHE A 192 14.74 -15.75 4.05
N MET A 193 14.58 -14.60 3.39
CA MET A 193 13.72 -14.52 2.20
C MET A 193 14.21 -15.41 1.07
N MET A 194 15.53 -15.43 0.82
CA MET A 194 16.15 -16.33 -0.16
C MET A 194 15.99 -17.81 0.21
N SER A 195 15.81 -18.17 1.48
CA SER A 195 15.54 -19.55 1.87
C SER A 195 14.12 -20.03 1.58
N MET A 196 13.20 -19.10 1.25
CA MET A 196 11.82 -19.40 0.89
C MET A 196 11.58 -19.44 -0.63
N MET A 197 12.61 -19.14 -1.42
CA MET A 197 12.59 -19.06 -2.87
C MET A 197 13.31 -20.28 -3.46
N ASP A 198 12.87 -20.74 -4.62
CA ASP A 198 13.61 -21.75 -5.37
C ASP A 198 14.84 -21.14 -6.08
N GLU A 199 15.64 -21.98 -6.75
CA GLU A 199 16.87 -21.52 -7.38
C GLU A 199 16.63 -20.60 -8.59
N ALA A 200 15.57 -20.85 -9.36
CA ALA A 200 15.21 -20.02 -10.51
C ALA A 200 14.69 -18.64 -10.08
N GLU A 201 13.85 -18.58 -9.06
CA GLU A 201 13.33 -17.34 -8.47
C GLU A 201 14.48 -16.52 -7.85
N LYS A 202 15.43 -17.18 -7.17
CA LYS A 202 16.64 -16.52 -6.67
C LYS A 202 17.46 -15.91 -7.79
N GLN A 203 17.72 -16.65 -8.86
CA GLN A 203 18.53 -16.16 -9.98
C GLN A 203 17.88 -14.94 -10.63
N ILE A 204 16.56 -14.99 -10.90
CA ILE A 204 15.81 -13.86 -11.44
C ILE A 204 15.85 -12.67 -10.48
N SER A 205 15.68 -12.90 -9.17
CA SER A 205 15.72 -11.84 -8.17
C SER A 205 17.09 -11.17 -8.10
N TYR A 206 18.19 -11.94 -8.19
CA TYR A 206 19.53 -11.35 -8.23
C TYR A 206 19.77 -10.55 -9.50
N GLU A 207 19.37 -11.06 -10.67
CA GLU A 207 19.53 -10.37 -11.95
C GLU A 207 18.77 -9.04 -11.98
N GLU A 208 17.47 -9.06 -11.66
CA GLU A 208 16.64 -7.86 -11.68
C GLU A 208 17.06 -6.85 -10.61
N ASN A 209 17.40 -7.30 -9.39
CA ASN A 209 17.87 -6.38 -8.34
C ASN A 209 19.23 -5.77 -8.68
N PHE A 210 20.14 -6.52 -9.32
CA PHE A 210 21.41 -5.98 -9.80
C PHE A 210 21.18 -4.94 -10.90
N GLU A 211 20.31 -5.24 -11.87
CA GLU A 211 19.95 -4.30 -12.93
C GLU A 211 19.36 -2.99 -12.36
N VAL A 212 18.49 -3.09 -11.35
CA VAL A 212 17.95 -1.91 -10.64
C VAL A 212 19.06 -1.07 -10.04
N VAL A 213 19.99 -1.67 -9.31
CA VAL A 213 21.07 -0.93 -8.65
C VAL A 213 21.94 -0.22 -9.68
N VAL A 214 22.29 -0.89 -10.77
CA VAL A 214 23.10 -0.29 -11.85
C VAL A 214 22.34 0.82 -12.56
N LYS A 215 21.07 0.62 -12.91
CA LYS A 215 20.24 1.65 -13.57
C LYS A 215 19.96 2.84 -12.67
N LEU A 216 19.70 2.58 -11.39
CA LEU A 216 19.41 3.61 -10.41
C LEU A 216 20.63 4.51 -10.19
N SER A 217 21.80 3.92 -9.97
CA SER A 217 23.04 4.64 -9.69
C SER A 217 23.59 5.39 -10.91
N ASN A 218 23.62 4.77 -12.09
CA ASN A 218 24.33 5.34 -13.24
C ASN A 218 23.44 6.16 -14.19
N TYR A 219 22.11 5.98 -14.16
CA TYR A 219 21.21 6.64 -15.10
C TYR A 219 20.13 7.46 -14.39
N ILE A 220 19.37 6.85 -13.48
CA ILE A 220 18.18 7.49 -12.91
C ILE A 220 18.55 8.59 -11.91
N LEU A 221 19.45 8.32 -10.95
CA LEU A 221 19.87 9.34 -9.99
C LEU A 221 20.56 10.53 -10.68
N PRO A 222 21.56 10.34 -11.58
CA PRO A 222 22.19 11.47 -12.26
C PRO A 222 21.21 12.29 -13.12
N SER A 223 20.29 11.63 -13.85
CA SER A 223 19.30 12.33 -14.66
C SER A 223 18.31 13.12 -13.82
N LEU A 224 17.81 12.55 -12.71
CA LEU A 224 16.92 13.25 -11.78
C LEU A 224 17.62 14.44 -11.14
N LEU A 225 18.90 14.34 -10.77
CA LEU A 225 19.67 15.47 -10.24
C LEU A 225 19.80 16.62 -11.24
N LEU A 226 20.04 16.33 -12.53
CA LEU A 226 20.07 17.36 -13.57
C LEU A 226 18.71 18.02 -13.76
N VAL A 227 17.63 17.23 -13.77
CA VAL A 227 16.26 17.75 -13.87
C VAL A 227 15.93 18.64 -12.67
N LEU A 228 16.26 18.21 -11.45
CA LEU A 228 16.11 19.01 -10.23
C LEU A 228 16.85 20.33 -10.33
N LEU A 229 18.08 20.33 -10.83
CA LEU A 229 18.91 21.52 -10.95
C LEU A 229 18.30 22.53 -11.94
N ILE A 230 17.87 22.06 -13.12
CA ILE A 230 17.26 22.91 -14.15
C ILE A 230 15.99 23.56 -13.63
N ILE A 231 15.08 22.77 -13.05
CA ILE A 231 13.81 23.30 -12.56
C ILE A 231 14.03 24.16 -11.30
N GLY A 232 14.99 23.80 -10.44
CA GLY A 232 15.35 24.57 -9.26
C GLY A 232 15.85 25.98 -9.60
N ILE A 233 16.69 26.10 -10.63
CA ILE A 233 17.15 27.40 -11.15
C ILE A 233 15.99 28.18 -11.78
N ALA A 234 15.11 27.53 -12.52
CA ALA A 234 14.02 28.19 -13.23
C ALA A 234 12.86 28.66 -12.32
N PHE A 235 12.59 27.97 -11.20
CA PHE A 235 11.39 28.19 -10.40
C PHE A 235 11.65 28.56 -8.93
N GLN A 236 12.91 28.77 -8.50
CA GLN A 236 13.28 29.02 -7.10
C GLN A 236 12.64 28.01 -6.12
N THR A 237 12.86 26.72 -6.43
CA THR A 237 12.50 25.48 -5.71
C THR A 237 11.30 25.47 -4.76
N ASP A 238 10.27 24.72 -5.16
CA ASP A 238 9.18 24.23 -4.32
C ASP A 238 9.45 22.78 -3.84
N ILE A 239 9.07 22.48 -2.61
CA ILE A 239 9.12 21.15 -1.97
C ILE A 239 8.36 20.07 -2.77
N LEU A 240 7.34 20.45 -3.54
CA LEU A 240 6.62 19.55 -4.46
C LEU A 240 7.55 18.85 -5.46
N LEU A 241 8.58 19.55 -5.90
CA LEU A 241 9.51 19.07 -6.89
C LEU A 241 10.51 18.05 -6.32
N ALA A 242 10.92 18.21 -5.06
CA ALA A 242 11.70 17.19 -4.37
C ALA A 242 10.86 15.92 -4.14
N LEU A 243 9.59 16.07 -3.79
CA LEU A 243 8.67 14.94 -3.59
C LEU A 243 8.42 14.14 -4.85
N SER A 244 8.28 14.80 -6.01
CA SER A 244 8.08 14.09 -7.28
C SER A 244 9.28 13.20 -7.61
N VAL A 245 10.50 13.70 -7.40
CA VAL A 245 11.74 12.94 -7.64
C VAL A 245 11.87 11.73 -6.72
N VAL A 246 11.65 11.91 -5.41
CA VAL A 246 11.67 10.79 -4.46
C VAL A 246 10.59 9.76 -4.81
N SER A 247 9.40 10.22 -5.21
CA SER A 247 8.30 9.34 -5.62
C SER A 247 8.63 8.54 -6.88
N ILE A 248 9.26 9.16 -7.88
CA ILE A 248 9.70 8.49 -9.12
C ILE A 248 10.70 7.37 -8.81
N ILE A 249 11.70 7.66 -7.98
CA ILE A 249 12.70 6.65 -7.55
C ILE A 249 12.01 5.48 -6.86
N TYR A 250 11.09 5.78 -5.94
CA TYR A 250 10.40 4.75 -5.18
C TYR A 250 9.49 3.88 -6.06
N ILE A 251 8.72 4.51 -6.97
CA ILE A 251 7.88 3.80 -7.96
C ILE A 251 8.75 2.94 -8.88
N TYR A 252 9.91 3.43 -9.32
CA TYR A 252 10.82 2.65 -10.17
C TYR A 252 11.27 1.34 -9.47
N ILE A 253 11.66 1.43 -8.20
CA ILE A 253 12.04 0.25 -7.40
C ILE A 253 10.86 -0.74 -7.33
N LEU A 254 9.64 -0.25 -7.06
CA LEU A 254 8.44 -1.08 -6.98
C LEU A 254 8.07 -1.75 -8.32
N ILE A 255 8.21 -1.03 -9.43
CA ILE A 255 8.01 -1.59 -10.78
C ILE A 255 9.00 -2.73 -11.03
N SER A 256 10.23 -2.62 -10.54
CA SER A 256 11.19 -3.71 -10.71
C SER A 256 10.86 -4.93 -9.86
N GLN A 257 10.31 -4.75 -8.65
CA GLN A 257 9.78 -5.87 -7.87
C GLN A 257 8.65 -6.59 -8.61
N TYR A 258 7.80 -5.84 -9.32
CA TYR A 258 6.77 -6.42 -10.20
C TYR A 258 7.37 -7.24 -11.34
N LYS A 259 8.47 -6.81 -11.96
CA LYS A 259 9.14 -7.59 -13.02
C LYS A 259 9.59 -8.96 -12.54
N ILE A 260 10.13 -9.07 -11.32
CA ILE A 260 10.51 -10.36 -10.71
C ILE A 260 9.29 -11.28 -10.64
N THR A 261 8.19 -10.81 -10.05
CA THR A 261 6.94 -11.59 -9.95
C THR A 261 6.41 -11.97 -11.34
N LYS A 262 6.42 -11.04 -12.31
CA LYS A 262 5.91 -11.29 -13.66
C LYS A 262 6.76 -12.30 -14.43
N ARG A 263 8.09 -12.25 -14.30
CA ARG A 263 9.02 -13.09 -15.07
C ARG A 263 9.04 -14.53 -14.57
N TYR A 264 8.92 -14.73 -13.27
CA TYR A 264 8.94 -16.05 -12.66
C TYR A 264 7.57 -16.76 -12.72
N TYR A 265 6.48 -16.08 -12.35
CA TYR A 265 5.12 -16.68 -12.36
C TYR A 265 4.43 -16.57 -13.73
N LYS A 266 5.18 -16.80 -14.80
CA LYS A 266 4.70 -16.68 -16.18
C LYS A 266 4.10 -18.02 -16.62
N GLU A 267 2.78 -18.12 -16.54
CA GLU A 267 1.98 -18.96 -17.44
C GLU A 267 1.51 -18.10 -18.61
#